data_AF-A0A954CNP0-F1
#
_entry.id   AF-A0A954CNP0-F1
#
_cell.length_a   1.000
_cell.length_b   1.000
_cell.length_c   1.000
_cell.angle_alpha   90.00
_cell.angle_beta   90.00
_cell.angle_gamma   90.00
#
_symmetry.space_group_name_H-M   'P 1'
#
loop_
_entity.id
_entity.type
_entity.pdbx_description
1 polymer ?
#
loop_
_entity_poly.entity_id
_entity_poly.type
_entity_poly.pdbx_seq_one_letter_code
_entity_poly.pdbx_strand_id
1 'polypeptide(L)'
;MDTRTAIERILLGESLASISEAKRGDVCIRKGLDSEDPRAGADQAREFMRVLCRELGDRHAGNSRVATALERWVERCSDYEAWDSLMSGFEFQSRPRLLERGRKLFPGTLTEHWVS
;
A
#
# COMPACT_ATOMS: atom_id res chain seq x y z
N MET A 1 9.53 -12.82 3.79
CA MET A 1 8.29 -12.25 4.33
C MET A 1 7.08 -12.60 3.47
N ASP A 2 6.04 -13.15 4.08
CA ASP A 2 4.71 -13.36 3.51
C ASP A 2 3.72 -12.24 3.94
N THR A 3 2.50 -12.28 3.39
CA THR A 3 1.47 -11.25 3.63
C THR A 3 1.01 -11.23 5.08
N ARG A 4 0.89 -12.39 5.74
CA ARG A 4 0.46 -12.48 7.14
C ARG A 4 1.43 -11.77 8.06
N THR A 5 2.73 -12.08 7.93
CA THR A 5 3.77 -11.40 8.73
C THR A 5 3.77 -9.89 8.49
N ALA A 6 3.57 -9.45 7.24
CA ALA A 6 3.51 -8.02 6.93
C ALA A 6 2.31 -7.32 7.60
N ILE A 7 1.13 -7.92 7.57
CA ILE A 7 -0.05 -7.41 8.27
C ILE A 7 0.20 -7.30 9.77
N GLU A 8 0.73 -8.34 10.41
CA GLU A 8 1.06 -8.34 11.84
C GLU A 8 2.00 -7.17 12.19
N ARG A 9 3.04 -6.94 11.40
CA ARG A 9 3.97 -5.81 11.57
C ARG A 9 3.30 -4.44 11.42
N ILE A 10 2.38 -4.30 10.47
CA ILE A 10 1.60 -3.06 10.29
C ILE A 10 0.67 -2.81 11.47
N LEU A 11 0.04 -3.85 11.99
CA LEU A 11 -0.82 -3.75 13.19
C LEU A 11 -0.02 -3.36 14.44
N LEU A 12 1.29 -3.66 14.46
CA LEU A 12 2.25 -3.20 15.47
C LEU A 12 2.80 -1.78 15.21
N GLY A 13 2.42 -1.14 14.11
CA GLY A 13 2.74 0.26 13.79
C GLY A 13 3.84 0.44 12.74
N GLU A 14 4.29 -0.63 12.08
CA GLU A 14 5.25 -0.52 10.99
C GLU A 14 4.63 0.11 9.73
N SER A 15 5.42 0.90 9.01
CA SER A 15 4.95 1.57 7.78
C SER A 15 5.01 0.65 6.56
N LEU A 16 4.10 0.85 5.60
CA LEU A 16 4.12 0.16 4.31
C LEU A 16 5.41 0.41 3.51
N ALA A 17 6.06 1.56 3.70
CA ALA A 17 7.35 1.84 3.08
C ALA A 17 8.46 0.90 3.59
N SER A 18 8.51 0.67 4.90
CA SER A 18 9.48 -0.25 5.50
C SER A 18 9.19 -1.71 5.09
N ILE A 19 7.91 -2.09 5.03
CA ILE A 19 7.50 -3.41 4.52
C ILE A 19 7.91 -3.61 3.06
N SER A 20 7.69 -2.62 2.19
CA SER A 20 8.09 -2.66 0.79
C SER A 20 9.61 -2.83 0.63
N GLU A 21 10.38 -2.08 1.40
CA GLU A 21 11.85 -2.17 1.40
C GLU A 21 12.34 -3.54 1.90
N ALA A 22 11.80 -4.03 3.02
CA ALA A 22 12.11 -5.35 3.54
C ALA A 22 11.77 -6.45 2.51
N LYS A 23 10.63 -6.34 1.83
CA LYS A 23 10.25 -7.28 0.77
C LYS A 23 11.21 -7.24 -0.41
N ARG A 24 11.66 -6.04 -0.82
CA ARG A 24 12.66 -5.88 -1.88
C ARG A 24 13.97 -6.57 -1.49
N GLY A 25 14.46 -6.33 -0.27
CA GLY A 25 15.66 -6.98 0.26
C GLY A 25 15.54 -8.51 0.26
N ASP A 26 14.43 -9.06 0.72
CA ASP A 26 14.13 -10.50 0.67
C ASP A 26 14.14 -11.07 -0.75
N VAL A 27 13.71 -10.30 -1.75
CA VAL A 27 13.75 -10.71 -3.15
C VAL A 27 15.17 -10.71 -3.67
N CYS A 28 15.95 -9.67 -3.38
CA CYS A 28 17.35 -9.58 -3.81
C CYS A 28 18.17 -10.74 -3.25
N ILE A 29 18.07 -11.02 -1.95
CA ILE A 29 18.78 -12.13 -1.30
C ILE A 29 18.41 -13.47 -1.97
N ARG A 30 17.12 -13.76 -2.13
CA ARG A 30 16.66 -15.05 -2.68
C ARG A 30 17.03 -15.25 -4.15
N LYS A 31 17.17 -14.17 -4.91
CA LYS A 31 17.47 -14.21 -6.35
C LYS A 31 18.94 -13.92 -6.66
N GLY A 32 19.77 -13.63 -5.65
CA GLY A 32 21.16 -13.20 -5.85
C GLY A 32 21.28 -11.88 -6.62
N LEU A 33 20.33 -10.95 -6.43
CA LEU A 33 20.38 -9.63 -7.05
C LEU A 33 21.15 -8.65 -6.18
N ASP A 34 21.74 -7.63 -6.81
CA ASP A 34 22.37 -6.52 -6.10
C ASP A 34 21.31 -5.69 -5.35
N SER A 35 21.41 -5.64 -4.02
CA SER A 35 20.48 -4.86 -3.18
C SER A 35 20.71 -3.35 -3.27
N GLU A 36 21.91 -2.93 -3.69
CA GLU A 36 22.28 -1.53 -3.87
C GLU A 36 21.63 -0.95 -5.14
N ASP A 37 21.27 -1.78 -6.12
CA ASP A 37 20.44 -1.35 -7.25
C ASP A 37 18.98 -1.14 -6.78
N PRO A 38 18.44 0.09 -6.81
CA PRO A 38 17.06 0.35 -6.39
C PRO A 38 16.01 -0.32 -7.29
N ARG A 39 16.38 -0.76 -8.50
CA ARG A 39 15.48 -1.45 -9.44
C ARG A 39 15.43 -2.95 -9.16
N ALA A 40 16.47 -3.51 -8.56
CA ALA A 40 16.53 -4.91 -8.24
C ALA A 40 15.41 -5.31 -7.27
N GLY A 41 14.65 -6.34 -7.64
CA GLY A 41 13.52 -6.85 -6.86
C GLY A 41 12.32 -5.91 -6.75
N ALA A 42 12.35 -4.74 -7.40
CA ALA A 42 11.32 -3.71 -7.27
C ALA A 42 9.96 -4.18 -7.80
N ASP A 43 9.93 -4.90 -8.92
CA ASP A 43 8.69 -5.40 -9.51
C ASP A 43 8.00 -6.43 -8.61
N GLN A 44 8.76 -7.34 -8.01
CA GLN A 44 8.20 -8.34 -7.09
C GLN A 44 7.78 -7.72 -5.77
N ALA A 45 8.49 -6.70 -5.29
CA ALA A 45 8.06 -5.92 -4.14
C ALA A 45 6.75 -5.18 -4.44
N ARG A 46 6.64 -4.54 -5.61
CA ARG A 46 5.42 -3.84 -6.05
C ARG A 46 4.22 -4.78 -6.14
N GLU A 47 4.40 -5.96 -6.74
CA GLU A 47 3.33 -6.95 -6.83
C GLU A 47 2.88 -7.44 -5.45
N PHE A 48 3.83 -7.66 -4.54
CA PHE A 48 3.50 -7.97 -3.15
C PHE A 48 2.73 -6.84 -2.46
N MET A 49 3.13 -5.59 -2.68
CA MET A 49 2.47 -4.44 -2.06
C MET A 49 1.01 -4.27 -2.53
N ARG A 50 0.72 -4.54 -3.80
CA ARG A 50 -0.65 -4.54 -4.33
C ARG A 50 -1.54 -5.52 -3.58
N VAL A 51 -1.09 -6.78 -3.50
CA VAL A 51 -1.82 -7.84 -2.78
C VAL A 51 -2.00 -7.49 -1.31
N LEU A 52 -0.94 -7.01 -0.66
CA LEU A 52 -0.98 -6.61 0.74
C LEU A 52 -1.96 -5.47 0.99
N CYS A 53 -1.95 -4.42 0.16
CA CYS A 53 -2.86 -3.27 0.34
C CYS A 53 -4.32 -3.70 0.20
N ARG A 54 -4.62 -4.53 -0.80
CA ARG A 54 -5.96 -5.10 -0.97
C ARG A 54 -6.39 -5.93 0.25
N GLU A 55 -5.54 -6.82 0.75
CA GLU A 55 -5.87 -7.60 1.95
C GLU A 55 -6.09 -6.73 3.19
N LEU A 56 -5.34 -5.64 3.34
CA LEU A 56 -5.53 -4.67 4.41
C LEU A 56 -6.90 -3.99 4.31
N GLY A 57 -7.33 -3.60 3.11
CA GLY A 57 -8.67 -3.07 2.87
C GLY A 57 -9.75 -4.09 3.21
N ASP A 58 -9.67 -5.29 2.63
CA ASP A 58 -10.69 -6.32 2.74
C ASP A 58 -10.89 -6.83 4.19
N ARG A 59 -9.80 -6.95 4.96
CA ARG A 59 -9.83 -7.63 6.28
C ARG A 59 -9.73 -6.70 7.47
N HIS A 60 -9.25 -5.48 7.26
CA HIS A 60 -8.94 -4.55 8.34
C HIS A 60 -9.53 -3.16 8.16
N ALA A 61 -10.56 -3.03 7.31
CA ALA A 61 -11.39 -1.83 7.20
C ALA A 61 -11.78 -1.27 8.59
N GLY A 62 -11.73 0.05 8.73
CA GLY A 62 -12.00 0.75 9.99
C GLY A 62 -10.88 0.69 11.04
N ASN A 63 -9.80 -0.09 10.84
CA ASN A 63 -8.66 -0.07 11.76
C ASN A 63 -7.80 1.19 11.56
N SER A 64 -7.69 2.02 12.59
CA SER A 64 -6.98 3.31 12.51
C SER A 64 -5.48 3.20 12.21
N ARG A 65 -4.81 2.12 12.64
CA ARG A 65 -3.40 1.88 12.32
C ARG A 65 -3.21 1.57 10.84
N VAL A 66 -4.11 0.74 10.30
CA VAL A 66 -4.11 0.41 8.87
C VAL A 66 -4.45 1.63 8.03
N ALA A 67 -5.45 2.42 8.43
CA ALA A 67 -5.78 3.69 7.79
C ALA A 67 -4.56 4.61 7.73
N THR A 68 -3.86 4.80 8.85
CA THR A 68 -2.65 5.64 8.93
C THR A 68 -1.52 5.11 8.04
N ALA A 69 -1.32 3.80 8.01
CA ALA A 69 -0.29 3.18 7.19
C ALA A 69 -0.57 3.35 5.68
N LEU A 70 -1.83 3.14 5.27
CA LEU A 70 -2.28 3.34 3.89
C LEU A 70 -2.24 4.82 3.50
N GLU A 71 -2.71 5.74 4.36
CA GLU A 71 -2.69 7.18 4.12
C GLU A 71 -1.26 7.67 3.81
N ARG A 72 -0.28 7.31 4.65
CA ARG A 72 1.12 7.66 4.43
C ARG A 72 1.70 7.02 3.17
N TRP A 73 1.20 5.86 2.77
CA TRP A 73 1.68 5.14 1.59
C TRP A 73 1.16 5.75 0.30
N VAL A 74 -0.13 6.07 0.22
CA VAL A 74 -0.74 6.72 -0.95
C VAL A 74 -0.22 8.15 -1.14
N GLU A 75 0.25 8.80 -0.07
CA GLU A 75 0.95 10.07 -0.20
C GLU A 75 2.25 9.95 -1.01
N ARG A 76 2.91 8.79 -0.93
CA ARG A 76 4.24 8.53 -1.52
C ARG A 76 4.19 7.83 -2.88
N CYS A 77 3.09 7.16 -3.21
CA CYS A 77 3.01 6.37 -4.44
C CYS A 77 1.64 6.47 -5.13
N SER A 78 1.62 6.08 -6.41
CA SER A 78 0.41 6.02 -7.24
C SER A 78 -0.09 4.57 -7.37
N ASP A 79 -0.01 3.77 -6.31
CA ASP A 79 -0.48 2.38 -6.31
C ASP A 79 -2.00 2.34 -6.14
N TYR A 80 -2.70 2.01 -7.22
CA TYR A 80 -4.17 2.01 -7.24
C TYR A 80 -4.78 1.15 -6.14
N GLU A 81 -4.24 -0.04 -5.86
CA GLU A 81 -4.82 -0.94 -4.85
C GLU A 81 -4.75 -0.33 -3.44
N ALA A 82 -3.68 0.42 -3.15
CA ALA A 82 -3.57 1.16 -1.89
C ALA A 82 -4.56 2.32 -1.81
N TRP A 83 -4.72 3.05 -2.90
CA TRP A 83 -5.69 4.13 -3.02
C TRP A 83 -7.11 3.61 -2.84
N ASP A 84 -7.47 2.55 -3.56
CA ASP A 84 -8.79 1.94 -3.52
C ASP A 84 -9.12 1.40 -2.12
N SER A 85 -8.20 0.63 -1.54
CA SER A 85 -8.36 0.08 -0.19
C SER A 85 -8.58 1.17 0.85
N LEU A 86 -7.83 2.29 0.75
CA LEU A 86 -7.97 3.42 1.66
C LEU A 86 -9.33 4.11 1.50
N MET A 87 -9.74 4.41 0.26
CA MET A 87 -10.97 5.15 -0.01
C MET A 87 -12.23 4.33 0.30
N SER A 88 -12.22 3.03 0.04
CA SER A 88 -13.40 2.18 0.24
C SER A 88 -13.55 1.65 1.66
N GLY A 89 -12.45 1.48 2.41
CA GLY A 89 -12.47 0.78 3.69
C GLY A 89 -12.31 1.65 4.95
N PHE A 90 -12.01 2.94 4.81
CA PHE A 90 -11.57 3.75 5.95
C PHE A 90 -12.12 5.18 5.95
N GLU A 91 -12.40 5.67 7.14
CA GLU A 91 -12.66 7.07 7.42
C GLU A 91 -11.40 7.72 8.02
N PHE A 92 -11.00 8.87 7.46
CA PHE A 92 -9.78 9.57 7.88
C PHE A 92 -9.86 11.06 7.52
N GLN A 93 -9.17 11.88 8.30
CA GLN A 93 -9.33 13.33 8.26
C GLN A 93 -8.93 13.96 6.90
N SER A 94 -7.92 13.41 6.23
CA SER A 94 -7.41 13.96 4.97
C SER A 94 -8.15 13.46 3.72
N ARG A 95 -9.26 12.71 3.88
CA ARG A 95 -10.03 12.09 2.79
C ARG A 95 -10.37 13.03 1.64
N PRO A 96 -10.91 14.24 1.84
CA PRO A 96 -11.24 15.13 0.72
C PRO A 96 -10.03 15.50 -0.15
N ARG A 97 -8.90 15.81 0.51
CA ARG A 97 -7.64 16.18 -0.17
C ARG A 97 -7.07 15.01 -0.95
N LEU A 98 -7.06 13.81 -0.35
CA LEU A 98 -6.54 12.62 -1.02
C LEU A 98 -7.47 12.22 -2.17
N LEU A 99 -8.79 12.21 -1.98
CA LEU A 99 -9.76 11.92 -3.04
C LEU A 99 -9.55 12.77 -4.29
N GLU A 100 -9.36 14.09 -4.13
CA GLU A 100 -9.06 14.99 -5.25
C GLU A 100 -7.76 14.60 -5.98
N ARG A 101 -6.70 14.28 -5.21
CA ARG A 101 -5.43 13.82 -5.79
C ARG A 101 -5.59 12.49 -6.53
N GLY A 102 -6.28 11.52 -5.95
CA GLY A 102 -6.49 10.21 -6.56
C GLY A 102 -7.22 10.31 -7.91
N ARG A 103 -8.25 11.16 -8.00
CA ARG A 103 -8.97 11.44 -9.25
C ARG A 103 -8.12 12.07 -10.35
N LYS A 104 -7.02 12.74 -10.01
CA LYS A 104 -6.04 13.26 -10.99
C LYS A 104 -5.04 12.19 -11.43
N LEU A 105 -4.83 11.15 -10.62
CA LEU A 105 -3.86 10.09 -10.87
C LEU A 105 -4.44 8.92 -11.65
N PHE A 106 -5.73 8.62 -11.48
CA PHE A 106 -6.37 7.43 -12.07
C PHE A 106 -7.54 7.81 -12.99
N PRO A 107 -7.84 6.97 -14.01
CA PRO A 107 -9.01 7.14 -14.85
C PRO A 107 -10.32 7.28 -14.05
N GLY A 108 -11.25 8.11 -14.54
CA GLY A 108 -12.54 8.34 -13.88
C GLY A 108 -13.30 7.06 -13.58
N THR A 109 -13.35 6.13 -14.54
CA THR A 109 -14.01 4.82 -14.42
C THR A 109 -13.49 3.96 -13.25
N LEU A 110 -12.29 4.21 -12.74
CA LEU A 110 -11.70 3.52 -11.60
C LEU A 110 -11.92 4.25 -10.26
N THR A 111 -12.49 5.45 -10.27
CA THR A 111 -12.59 6.31 -9.07
C THR A 111 -14.01 6.78 -8.77
N GLU A 112 -14.97 6.43 -9.63
CA GLU A 112 -16.39 6.80 -9.50
C GLU A 112 -17.00 6.29 -8.19
N HIS A 113 -16.61 5.11 -7.73
CA HIS A 113 -17.15 4.50 -6.52
C HIS A 113 -16.60 5.08 -5.21
N TRP A 114 -15.56 5.92 -5.24
CA TRP A 114 -14.95 6.49 -4.02
C TRP A 114 -15.80 7.58 -3.33
N VAL A 115 -16.86 8.06 -3.99
CA VAL A 115 -17.76 9.11 -3.50
C VAL A 115 -19.16 8.62 -3.13
N SER A 116 -19.43 7.33 -3.29
CA SER A 116 -20.67 6.73 -2.79
C SER A 116 -20.61 6.53 -1.28
#